data_AF-L7JZN0-F1
#
_entry.id   AF-L7JZN0-F1
#
_cell.length_a   1.000
_cell.length_b   1.000
_cell.length_c   1.000
_cell.angle_alpha   90.00
_cell.angle_beta   90.00
_cell.angle_gamma   90.00
#
_symmetry.space_group_name_H-M   'P 1'
#
loop_
_entity.id
_entity.type
_entity.pdbx_description
1 polymer ?
#
loop_
_entity_poly.entity_id
_entity_poly.type
_entity_poly.pdbx_seq_one_letter_code
_entity_poly.pdbx_strand_id
1 'polypeptide(L)'
;MDNKLIHYLQNKNFRKKKEKAVSSPPKRQTTRWSQKETQLFYKALELCGLDFTLISKLFTRKSRKQVKKKYMKEESLNRRKIEEIVKNADFDEDKYNALTDM
;
A
#
# COMPACT_ATOMS: atom_id res chain seq x y z
N MET A 1 -29.51 -34.81 39.16
CA MET A 1 -30.17 -33.63 38.56
C MET A 1 -29.09 -32.59 38.35
N ASP A 2 -28.52 -32.52 37.15
CA ASP A 2 -27.32 -31.75 36.89
C ASP A 2 -27.60 -30.25 36.82
N ASN A 3 -27.03 -29.49 37.77
CA ASN A 3 -27.12 -28.03 37.92
C ASN A 3 -26.67 -27.23 36.68
N LYS A 4 -26.08 -27.90 35.70
CA LYS A 4 -25.62 -27.33 34.44
C LYS A 4 -26.80 -26.89 33.54
N LEU A 5 -27.97 -27.53 33.67
CA LEU A 5 -29.16 -27.22 32.87
C LEU A 5 -29.93 -26.01 33.42
N ILE A 6 -29.95 -25.83 34.74
CA ILE A 6 -30.62 -24.68 35.40
C ILE A 6 -29.89 -23.37 35.06
N HIS A 7 -28.55 -23.40 35.07
CA HIS A 7 -27.73 -22.24 34.68
C HIS A 7 -27.96 -21.82 33.21
N TYR A 8 -28.22 -22.78 32.32
CA TYR A 8 -28.46 -22.50 30.89
C TYR A 8 -29.82 -21.82 30.63
N LEU A 9 -30.83 -22.12 31.45
CA LEU A 9 -32.19 -21.57 31.30
C LEU A 9 -32.40 -20.21 31.98
N GLN A 10 -31.52 -19.83 32.92
CA GLN A 10 -31.61 -18.55 33.64
C GLN A 10 -30.96 -17.37 32.92
N ASN A 11 -30.18 -17.58 31.86
CA ASN A 11 -29.43 -16.49 31.22
C ASN A 11 -29.95 -16.11 29.83
N LYS A 12 -31.18 -15.59 29.78
CA LYS A 12 -31.86 -15.09 28.56
C LYS A 12 -31.37 -13.72 28.05
N ASN A 13 -30.19 -13.23 28.47
CA ASN A 13 -29.71 -11.88 28.11
C ASN A 13 -28.34 -11.81 27.40
N PHE A 14 -27.86 -12.88 26.75
CA PHE A 14 -26.65 -12.82 25.91
C PHE A 14 -26.87 -12.29 24.48
N ARG A 15 -27.91 -11.49 24.24
CA ARG A 15 -27.87 -10.57 23.09
C ARG A 15 -26.92 -9.45 23.46
N LYS A 16 -25.62 -9.64 23.21
CA LYS A 16 -24.69 -8.52 23.04
C LYS A 16 -25.32 -7.61 21.99
N LYS A 17 -25.96 -6.52 22.43
CA LYS A 17 -26.24 -5.37 21.59
C LYS A 17 -24.90 -5.03 20.96
N LYS A 18 -24.79 -5.13 19.63
CA LYS A 18 -23.74 -4.44 18.89
C LYS A 18 -23.98 -2.96 19.14
N GLU A 19 -23.40 -2.43 20.21
CA GLU A 19 -23.19 -1.01 20.37
C GLU A 19 -22.52 -0.54 19.09
N LYS A 20 -23.12 0.44 18.42
CA LYS A 20 -22.61 0.93 17.13
C LYS A 20 -21.15 1.31 17.35
N ALA A 21 -20.25 0.58 16.71
CA ALA A 21 -18.82 0.88 16.77
C ALA A 21 -18.66 2.36 16.45
N VAL A 22 -17.99 3.11 17.34
CA VAL A 22 -17.48 4.46 17.05
C VAL A 22 -16.91 4.41 15.64
N SER A 23 -17.49 5.23 14.75
CA SER A 23 -17.12 5.26 13.34
C SER A 23 -15.60 5.28 13.25
N SER A 24 -15.00 4.23 12.67
CA SER A 24 -13.55 4.20 12.48
C SER A 24 -13.13 5.52 11.82
N PRO A 25 -12.00 6.13 12.24
CA PRO A 25 -11.53 7.35 11.62
C PRO A 25 -11.57 7.20 10.09
N PRO A 26 -11.98 8.22 9.33
CA PRO A 26 -12.12 8.11 7.90
C PRO A 26 -10.84 7.51 7.34
N LYS A 27 -10.95 6.32 6.72
CA LYS A 27 -9.80 5.65 6.13
C LYS A 27 -9.18 6.64 5.16
N ARG A 28 -7.92 7.02 5.41
CA ARG A 28 -7.14 7.87 4.49
C ARG A 28 -7.28 7.25 3.11
N GLN A 29 -7.92 7.96 2.19
CA GLN A 29 -8.26 7.41 0.89
C GLN A 29 -6.98 6.86 0.24
N THR A 30 -6.99 5.59 -0.12
CA THR A 30 -5.87 4.99 -0.84
C THR A 30 -5.81 5.64 -2.21
N THR A 31 -4.86 6.56 -2.42
CA THR A 31 -4.69 7.28 -3.69
C THR A 31 -4.55 6.27 -4.84
N ARG A 32 -5.55 6.19 -5.72
CA ARG A 32 -5.54 5.34 -6.91
C ARG A 32 -4.30 5.67 -7.75
N TRP A 33 -3.62 4.65 -8.26
CA TRP A 33 -2.49 4.83 -9.18
C TRP A 33 -3.04 5.04 -10.59
N SER A 34 -2.76 6.19 -11.19
CA SER A 34 -3.06 6.42 -12.61
C SER A 34 -2.07 5.64 -13.50
N GLN A 35 -2.41 5.51 -14.79
CA GLN A 35 -1.48 4.92 -15.76
C GLN A 35 -0.20 5.76 -15.89
N LYS A 36 -0.32 7.10 -15.94
CA LYS A 36 0.82 8.03 -15.96
C LYS A 36 1.72 7.86 -14.74
N GLU A 37 1.14 7.81 -13.54
CA GLU A 37 1.91 7.56 -12.30
C GLU A 37 2.58 6.19 -12.31
N THR A 38 1.95 5.17 -12.90
CA THR A 38 2.53 3.83 -13.00
C THR A 38 3.69 3.80 -13.99
N GLN A 39 3.59 4.49 -15.13
CA GLN A 39 4.69 4.65 -16.07
C GLN A 39 5.86 5.41 -15.44
N LEU A 40 5.58 6.51 -14.74
CA LEU A 40 6.59 7.26 -13.99
C LEU A 40 7.25 6.39 -12.92
N PHE A 41 6.49 5.54 -12.22
CA PHE A 41 7.04 4.61 -11.24
C PHE A 41 8.05 3.63 -11.87
N TYR A 42 7.76 3.10 -13.06
CA TYR A 42 8.70 2.21 -13.74
C TYR A 42 9.99 2.93 -14.16
N LYS A 43 9.88 4.14 -14.71
CA LYS A 43 11.06 4.97 -15.03
C LYS A 43 11.87 5.33 -13.79
N ALA A 44 11.19 5.69 -12.71
CA ALA A 44 11.84 6.00 -11.45
C ALA A 44 12.56 4.78 -10.85
N LEU A 45 12.02 3.58 -11.03
CA LEU A 45 12.66 2.34 -10.58
C LEU A 45 13.91 2.00 -11.40
N GLU A 46 13.89 2.30 -12.70
CA GLU A 46 15.04 2.14 -13.61
C GLU A 46 16.18 3.10 -13.26
N LEU A 47 15.86 4.33 -12.85
CA LEU A 47 16.88 5.32 -12.47
C LEU A 47 17.32 5.16 -11.01
N CYS A 48 16.39 5.07 -10.06
CA CYS A 48 16.71 5.10 -8.63
C CYS A 48 16.93 3.70 -8.01
N GLY A 49 16.63 2.62 -8.74
CA GLY A 49 16.61 1.27 -8.18
C GLY A 49 15.57 1.11 -7.07
N LEU A 50 15.98 0.55 -5.93
CA LEU A 50 15.09 0.26 -4.79
C LEU A 50 15.02 1.38 -3.74
N ASP A 51 15.52 2.59 -4.04
CA ASP A 51 15.37 3.73 -3.13
C ASP A 51 13.95 4.34 -3.21
N PHE A 52 13.04 3.76 -2.42
CA PHE A 52 11.66 4.24 -2.33
C PHE A 52 11.54 5.66 -1.75
N THR A 53 12.55 6.15 -1.02
CA THR A 53 12.53 7.53 -0.52
C THR A 53 12.76 8.48 -1.67
N LEU A 54 13.76 8.22 -2.50
CA LEU A 54 14.08 9.01 -3.69
C LEU A 54 12.95 8.98 -4.72
N ILE A 55 12.41 7.78 -5.00
CA ILE A 55 11.26 7.62 -5.90
C ILE A 55 10.04 8.38 -5.37
N SER A 56 9.81 8.41 -4.05
CA SER A 56 8.65 9.12 -3.50
C SER A 56 8.67 10.63 -3.72
N LYS A 57 9.85 11.24 -3.89
CA LYS A 57 9.96 12.68 -4.18
C LYS A 57 9.40 13.05 -5.54
N LEU A 58 9.40 12.12 -6.51
CA LEU A 58 8.78 12.30 -7.83
C LEU A 58 7.24 12.32 -7.78
N PHE A 59 6.64 12.05 -6.62
CA PHE A 59 5.19 12.01 -6.46
C PHE A 59 4.72 12.91 -5.32
N THR A 60 4.08 14.03 -5.64
CA THR A 60 3.58 14.99 -4.63
C THR A 60 2.57 14.39 -3.66
N ARG A 61 1.78 13.39 -4.10
CA ARG A 61 0.69 12.79 -3.31
C ARG A 61 0.93 11.33 -2.90
N LYS A 62 2.16 10.81 -3.08
CA LYS A 62 2.49 9.41 -2.72
C LYS A 62 3.65 9.38 -1.75
N SER A 63 3.38 8.87 -0.56
CA SER A 63 4.40 8.60 0.46
C SER A 63 5.29 7.42 0.06
N ARG A 64 6.52 7.36 0.62
CA ARG A 64 7.42 6.19 0.56
C ARG A 64 6.70 4.86 0.81
N LYS A 65 5.80 4.81 1.80
CA LYS A 65 5.02 3.59 2.13
C LYS A 65 4.11 3.17 0.98
N GLN A 66 3.49 4.13 0.30
CA GLN A 66 2.64 3.86 -0.87
C GLN A 66 3.47 3.42 -2.08
N VAL A 67 4.65 4.00 -2.29
CA VAL A 67 5.61 3.58 -3.33
C VAL A 67 6.08 2.14 -3.09
N LYS A 68 6.52 1.80 -1.86
CA LYS A 68 6.88 0.42 -1.51
C LYS A 68 5.74 -0.56 -1.73
N LYS A 69 4.50 -0.18 -1.35
CA LYS A 69 3.32 -1.03 -1.59
C LYS A 69 3.03 -1.23 -3.07
N LYS A 70 3.28 -0.20 -3.91
CA LYS A 70 3.18 -0.31 -5.37
C LYS A 70 4.23 -1.26 -5.92
N TYR A 71 5.49 -1.16 -5.48
CA TYR A 71 6.54 -2.11 -5.83
C TYR A 71 6.13 -3.55 -5.54
N MET A 72 5.71 -3.86 -4.30
CA MET A 72 5.30 -5.23 -3.93
C MET A 72 4.15 -5.76 -4.79
N LYS A 73 3.21 -4.88 -5.16
CA LYS A 73 2.10 -5.25 -6.05
C LYS A 73 2.59 -5.54 -7.46
N GLU A 74 3.45 -4.69 -8.02
CA GLU A 74 3.98 -4.89 -9.38
C GLU A 74 4.95 -6.07 -9.44
N GLU A 75 5.74 -6.33 -8.40
CA GLU A 75 6.61 -7.50 -8.28
C GLU A 75 5.80 -8.80 -8.27
N SER A 76 4.64 -8.81 -7.60
CA SER A 76 3.74 -9.97 -7.62
C SER A 76 3.05 -10.17 -8.96
N LEU A 77 2.77 -9.10 -9.72
CA LEU A 77 2.05 -9.18 -11.00
C LEU A 77 3.00 -9.40 -12.19
N ASN A 78 4.14 -8.74 -12.17
CA ASN A 78 5.07 -8.58 -13.28
C ASN A 78 6.51 -8.82 -12.83
N ARG A 79 6.75 -9.93 -12.12
CA ARG A 79 8.05 -10.24 -11.49
C ARG A 79 9.23 -10.06 -12.45
N ARG A 80 9.18 -10.69 -13.63
CA ARG A 80 10.26 -10.63 -14.63
C ARG A 80 10.63 -9.20 -15.02
N LYS A 81 9.63 -8.34 -15.21
CA LYS A 81 9.82 -6.94 -15.59
C LYS A 81 10.51 -6.15 -14.46
N ILE A 82 10.07 -6.35 -13.22
CA ILE A 82 10.68 -5.69 -12.06
C ILE A 82 12.12 -6.16 -11.87
N GLU A 83 12.37 -7.46 -11.97
CA GLU A 83 13.72 -8.03 -11.88
C GLU A 83 14.66 -7.45 -12.95
N GLU A 84 14.20 -7.36 -14.20
CA GLU A 84 14.98 -6.77 -15.30
C GLU A 84 15.31 -5.30 -15.04
N ILE A 85 14.31 -4.50 -14.65
CA ILE A 85 14.50 -3.07 -14.35
C ILE A 85 15.47 -2.89 -13.20
N VAL A 86 15.31 -3.63 -12.11
CA VAL A 86 16.17 -3.51 -10.92
C VAL A 86 17.59 -3.98 -11.21
N LYS A 87 17.77 -5.01 -12.04
CA LYS A 87 19.09 -5.51 -12.45
C LYS A 87 19.84 -4.50 -13.31
N ASN A 88 19.13 -3.78 -14.17
CA ASN A 88 19.70 -2.79 -15.08
C ASN A 88 19.62 -1.37 -14.52
N ALA A 89 19.22 -1.21 -13.25
CA ALA A 89 19.04 0.10 -12.66
C ALA A 89 20.39 0.81 -12.53
N ASP A 90 20.50 1.98 -13.15
CA ASP A 90 21.70 2.80 -13.13
C ASP A 90 21.30 4.24 -12.80
N PHE A 91 21.88 4.77 -11.73
CA PHE A 91 21.49 6.07 -11.21
C PHE A 91 22.10 7.19 -12.05
N ASP A 92 21.22 7.87 -12.76
CA ASP A 92 21.52 9.03 -13.59
C ASP A 92 20.78 10.25 -13.00
N GLU A 93 21.57 11.15 -12.41
CA GLU A 93 21.07 12.36 -11.75
C GLU A 93 20.42 13.33 -12.75
N ASP A 94 20.98 13.47 -13.95
CA ASP A 94 20.43 14.35 -14.98
C ASP A 94 19.06 13.87 -15.45
N LYS A 95 18.92 12.56 -15.66
CA LYS A 95 17.61 11.95 -15.99
C LYS A 95 16.62 12.07 -14.85
N TYR A 96 17.07 11.93 -13.60
CA TYR A 96 16.20 12.10 -12.44
C TYR A 96 15.67 13.54 -12.33
N ASN A 97 16.55 14.53 -12.50
CA ASN A 97 16.17 15.94 -12.48
C ASN A 97 15.22 16.27 -13.63
N ALA A 98 15.45 15.73 -14.83
CA ALA A 98 14.52 15.88 -15.94
C ALA A 98 13.11 15.31 -15.65
N LEU A 99 12.97 14.31 -14.77
CA LEU A 99 11.66 13.79 -14.33
C LEU A 99 11.06 14.60 -13.17
N THR A 100 11.86 15.27 -12.35
CA THR A 100 11.36 16.07 -11.23
C THR A 100 10.83 17.43 -11.68
N ASP A 101 11.35 17.97 -12.78
CA ASP A 101 11.02 19.31 -13.30
C ASP A 101 9.84 19.31 -14.31
N MET A 102 9.10 18.20 -14.44
CA MET A 102 7.88 18.09 -15.28
C MET A 102 6.59 18.43 -14.55
#